data_AF-A0A6A2WW49-F1
#
_entry.id   AF-A0A6A2WW49-F1
#
_cell.length_a   1.000
_cell.length_b   1.000
_cell.length_c   1.000
_cell.angle_alpha   90.00
_cell.angle_beta   90.00
_cell.angle_gamma   90.00
#
_symmetry.space_group_name_H-M   'P 1'
#
loop_
_entity.id
_entity.type
_entity.pdbx_description
1 polymer ?
#
loop_
_entity_poly.entity_id
_entity_poly.type
_entity_poly.pdbx_seq_one_letter_code
_entity_poly.pdbx_strand_id
1 'polypeptide(L)'
;MAATREKKATITTASSSSATTNGGAFTTVKETVTLEKEIKKSKFIAVAGSISIEQSAHSFLNQVKDPRATHNCWAYKDYIGWGSVPVQ
;
A
#
# COMPACT_ATOMS: atom_id res chain seq x y z
N MET A 1 -18.67 25.56 -43.93
CA MET A 1 -18.58 26.52 -42.82
C MET A 1 -17.65 25.92 -41.77
N ALA A 2 -16.43 26.43 -41.67
CA ALA A 2 -15.37 25.88 -40.84
C ALA A 2 -15.59 26.26 -39.36
N ALA A 3 -15.62 25.29 -38.46
CA ALA A 3 -15.63 25.52 -37.03
C ALA A 3 -14.20 25.40 -36.48
N THR A 4 -13.62 26.53 -36.10
CA THR A 4 -12.34 26.63 -35.42
C THR A 4 -12.48 26.16 -33.97
N ARG A 5 -11.70 25.15 -33.55
CA ARG A 5 -11.61 24.70 -32.15
C ARG A 5 -10.45 25.41 -31.46
N GLU A 6 -10.77 26.24 -30.47
CA GLU A 6 -9.79 26.91 -29.62
C GLU A 6 -8.99 25.90 -28.80
N LYS A 7 -7.66 26.05 -28.80
CA LYS A 7 -6.74 25.24 -28.01
C LYS A 7 -6.44 26.03 -26.74
N LYS A 8 -7.23 25.81 -25.68
CA LYS A 8 -6.89 26.38 -24.37
C LYS A 8 -5.65 25.66 -23.88
N ALA A 9 -4.54 26.39 -23.79
CA ALA A 9 -3.29 25.90 -23.23
C ALA A 9 -3.54 25.41 -21.79
N THR A 10 -3.41 24.11 -21.58
CA THR A 10 -3.25 23.55 -20.24
C THR A 10 -1.93 24.07 -19.72
N ILE A 11 -2.01 24.99 -18.76
CA ILE A 11 -0.88 25.36 -17.92
C ILE A 11 -0.45 24.07 -17.22
N THR A 12 0.59 23.43 -17.73
CA THR A 12 1.34 22.42 -16.99
C THR A 12 2.07 23.18 -15.90
N THR A 13 1.37 23.47 -14.81
CA THR A 13 2.03 23.69 -13.53
C THR A 13 2.71 22.38 -13.24
N ALA A 14 4.00 22.28 -13.55
CA ALA A 14 4.86 21.28 -12.97
C ALA A 14 4.79 21.54 -11.46
N SER A 15 3.84 20.89 -10.82
CA SER A 15 3.85 20.71 -9.38
C SER A 15 5.11 19.90 -9.14
N SER A 16 6.21 20.61 -8.91
CA SER A 16 7.36 20.10 -8.20
C SER A 16 6.80 19.63 -6.87
N SER A 17 6.31 18.40 -6.83
CA SER A 17 6.03 17.69 -5.60
C SER A 17 7.39 17.50 -4.97
N SER A 18 7.87 18.56 -4.32
CA SER A 18 8.94 18.50 -3.35
C SER A 18 8.46 17.45 -2.37
N ALA A 19 8.93 16.22 -2.56
CA ALA A 19 8.71 15.12 -1.65
C ALA A 19 9.42 15.53 -0.37
N THR A 20 8.73 16.34 0.42
CA THR A 20 9.12 16.66 1.77
C THR A 20 9.01 15.35 2.51
N THR A 21 10.12 14.62 2.53
CA THR A 21 10.33 13.49 3.42
C THR A 21 10.20 14.05 4.81
N ASN A 22 8.97 14.10 5.32
CA ASN A 22 8.71 14.30 6.73
C ASN A 22 9.23 13.04 7.42
N GLY A 23 10.55 12.98 7.61
CA GLY A 23 11.27 11.96 8.35
C GLY A 23 11.01 12.14 9.84
N GLY A 24 9.73 12.08 10.23
CA GLY A 24 9.36 11.91 11.62
C GLY A 24 9.84 10.53 12.10
N ALA A 25 10.14 10.40 13.39
CA ALA A 25 10.47 9.09 13.95
C ALA A 25 9.28 8.14 13.77
N PHE A 26 9.50 7.00 13.11
CA PHE A 26 8.49 5.95 12.94
C PHE A 26 8.87 4.74 13.80
N THR A 27 7.88 4.10 14.41
CA THR A 27 8.08 2.83 15.10
C THR A 27 7.64 1.71 14.16
N THR A 28 8.51 0.70 13.98
CA THR A 28 8.22 -0.50 13.20
C THR A 28 8.12 -1.72 14.12
N VAL A 29 7.46 -2.78 13.65
CA VAL A 29 7.35 -4.04 14.39
C VAL A 29 8.71 -4.73 14.38
N LYS A 30 9.19 -5.19 15.54
CA LYS A 30 10.51 -5.82 15.63
C LYS A 30 10.53 -7.23 15.05
N GLU A 31 9.45 -7.98 15.25
CA GLU A 31 9.34 -9.39 14.89
C GLU A 31 7.98 -9.67 14.24
N THR A 32 7.84 -10.79 13.55
CA THR A 32 6.55 -11.21 13.01
C THR A 32 5.62 -11.62 14.13
N VAL A 33 4.44 -10.99 14.19
CA VAL A 33 3.40 -11.27 15.18
C VAL A 33 2.14 -11.78 14.47
N THR A 34 1.49 -12.78 15.06
CA THR A 34 0.23 -13.33 14.59
C THR A 34 -0.83 -13.19 15.66
N LEU A 35 -1.99 -12.67 15.30
CA LEU A 35 -3.14 -12.52 16.19
C LEU A 35 -4.36 -13.17 15.54
N GLU A 36 -5.06 -14.00 16.31
CA GLU A 36 -6.33 -14.58 15.90
C GLU A 36 -7.46 -13.98 16.70
N LYS A 37 -8.56 -13.65 16.02
CA LYS A 37 -9.77 -13.12 16.64
C LYS A 37 -10.99 -13.71 15.95
N GLU A 38 -11.91 -14.24 16.75
CA GLU A 38 -13.23 -14.62 16.25
C GLU A 38 -14.21 -13.47 16.47
N ILE A 39 -14.92 -13.08 15.40
CA ILE A 39 -15.96 -12.05 15.43
C ILE A 39 -17.18 -12.60 14.68
N LYS A 40 -18.32 -12.73 15.38
CA LYS A 40 -19.59 -13.17 14.80
C LYS A 40 -19.47 -14.44 13.94
N LYS A 41 -18.80 -15.49 14.45
CA LYS A 41 -18.53 -16.79 13.78
C LYS A 41 -17.54 -16.73 12.60
N SER A 42 -16.95 -15.57 12.32
CA SER A 42 -15.87 -15.44 11.35
C SER A 42 -14.53 -15.40 12.07
N LYS A 43 -13.58 -16.22 11.61
CA LYS A 43 -12.20 -16.24 12.09
C LYS A 43 -11.36 -15.22 11.32
N PHE A 44 -10.72 -14.31 12.04
CA PHE A 44 -9.78 -13.32 11.50
C PHE A 44 -8.38 -13.63 12.02
N ILE A 45 -7.42 -13.80 11.10
CA ILE A 45 -6.01 -14.03 11.40
C ILE A 45 -5.25 -12.83 10.84
N ALA A 46 -4.67 -12.04 11.72
CA ALA A 46 -3.84 -10.89 11.36
C ALA A 46 -2.37 -11.24 11.58
N VAL A 47 -1.57 -11.15 10.52
CA VAL A 47 -0.12 -11.34 10.59
C VAL A 47 0.55 -10.01 10.25
N ALA A 48 1.38 -9.51 11.16
CA ALA A 48 2.14 -8.28 10.96
C ALA A 48 3.64 -8.57 11.08
N GLY A 49 4.45 -7.97 10.22
CA GLY A 49 5.89 -8.09 10.23
C GLY A 49 6.56 -6.82 9.73
N SER A 50 7.84 -6.66 10.03
CA SER A 50 8.65 -5.62 9.41
C SER A 50 8.99 -6.00 7.98
N ILE A 51 8.93 -5.00 7.09
CA ILE A 51 9.36 -5.12 5.70
C ILE A 51 10.36 -4.00 5.41
N SER A 52 11.47 -4.34 4.76
CA SER A 52 12.51 -3.37 4.39
C SER A 52 12.34 -2.82 2.97
N ILE A 53 11.79 -3.63 2.06
CA ILE A 53 11.60 -3.33 0.63
C ILE A 53 10.30 -3.95 0.12
N GLU A 54 9.75 -3.44 -0.98
CA GLU A 54 8.50 -3.94 -1.59
C GLU A 54 8.55 -5.44 -1.94
N GLN A 55 9.67 -5.93 -2.48
CA GLN A 55 9.83 -7.36 -2.80
C GLN A 55 9.70 -8.26 -1.57
N SER A 56 10.18 -7.79 -0.41
CA SER A 56 10.04 -8.51 0.86
C SER A 56 8.58 -8.53 1.31
N ALA A 57 7.81 -7.49 1.02
CA ALA A 57 6.38 -7.47 1.31
C ALA A 57 5.65 -8.56 0.51
N HIS A 58 5.91 -8.67 -0.80
CA HIS A 58 5.28 -9.69 -1.64
C HIS A 58 5.66 -11.11 -1.21
N SER A 59 6.93 -11.34 -0.85
CA SER A 59 7.38 -12.62 -0.30
C SER A 59 6.67 -12.96 1.01
N PHE A 60 6.53 -11.98 1.92
CA PHE A 60 5.82 -12.15 3.18
C PHE A 60 4.34 -12.47 2.96
N LEU A 61 3.66 -11.74 2.06
CA LEU A 61 2.27 -11.99 1.71
C LEU A 61 2.05 -13.41 1.18
N ASN A 62 2.96 -13.92 0.35
CA ASN A 62 2.87 -15.30 -0.15
C ASN A 62 3.05 -16.35 0.94
N GLN A 63 3.82 -16.07 1.99
CA GLN A 63 4.03 -16.97 3.11
C GLN A 63 2.82 -17.01 4.07
N VAL A 64 2.16 -15.87 4.27
CA VAL A 64 1.05 -15.74 5.24
C VAL A 64 -0.33 -15.92 4.62
N LYS A 65 -0.45 -15.94 3.29
CA LYS A 65 -1.72 -16.15 2.59
C LYS A 65 -2.25 -17.55 2.84
N ASP A 66 -3.50 -17.63 3.30
CA ASP A 66 -4.19 -18.90 3.51
C ASP A 66 -5.15 -19.15 2.32
N PRO A 67 -4.95 -20.23 1.53
CA PRO A 67 -5.85 -20.56 0.42
C PRO A 67 -7.27 -20.91 0.86
N ARG A 68 -7.50 -21.20 2.14
CA ARG A 68 -8.82 -21.52 2.70
C ARG A 68 -9.56 -20.30 3.22
N ALA A 69 -8.90 -19.15 3.33
CA ALA A 69 -9.55 -17.93 3.80
C ALA A 69 -10.46 -17.36 2.71
N THR A 70 -11.66 -16.91 3.11
CA THR A 70 -12.62 -16.25 2.21
C THR A 70 -12.03 -14.97 1.59
N HIS A 71 -11.21 -14.24 2.37
CA HIS A 71 -10.49 -13.05 1.94
C HIS A 71 -9.08 -13.08 2.50
N ASN A 72 -8.10 -12.72 1.67
CA ASN A 72 -6.70 -12.52 2.07
C ASN A 72 -6.35 -11.04 1.87
N CYS A 73 -6.95 -10.18 2.69
CA CYS A 73 -6.71 -8.75 2.63
C CYS A 73 -5.31 -8.42 3.15
N TRP A 74 -4.66 -7.43 2.54
CA TRP A 74 -3.33 -6.97 2.94
C TRP A 74 -3.24 -5.45 2.84
N ALA A 75 -2.31 -4.89 3.62
CA ALA A 75 -1.90 -3.50 3.54
C ALA A 75 -0.45 -3.42 4.03
N TYR A 76 0.34 -2.55 3.41
CA TYR A 76 1.67 -2.23 3.89
C TYR A 76 1.96 -0.75 3.70
N LYS A 77 2.96 -0.27 4.41
CA LYS A 77 3.50 1.08 4.27
C LYS A 77 5.01 0.98 4.18
N ASP A 78 5.57 1.51 3.10
CA ASP A 78 6.99 1.68 2.96
C ASP A 78 7.41 3.12 3.29
N TYR A 79 8.72 3.33 3.36
CA TYR A 79 9.32 4.58 3.79
C TYR A 79 9.23 5.70 2.74
N ILE A 80 8.70 5.40 1.54
CA ILE A 80 8.55 6.34 0.40
C ILE A 80 7.13 6.90 0.25
N GLY A 81 6.24 6.63 1.20
CA GLY A 81 4.86 7.16 1.22
C GLY A 81 3.84 6.08 0.92
N TRP A 82 2.54 6.40 0.94
CA TRP A 82 1.51 5.41 0.67
C TRP A 82 1.55 4.95 -0.80
N GLY A 83 2.26 3.85 -1.08
CA GLY A 83 2.27 3.19 -2.38
C GLY A 83 1.05 2.30 -2.56
N SER A 84 0.01 2.81 -3.25
CA SER A 84 -0.96 1.95 -3.91
C SER A 84 -0.33 1.43 -5.20
N VAL A 85 0.28 0.25 -5.18
CA VAL A 85 0.66 -0.42 -6.43
C VAL A 85 -0.61 -0.95 -7.09
N PRO A 86 -0.96 -0.50 -8.31
CA PRO A 86 -2.04 -1.14 -9.05
C PRO A 86 -1.59 -2.56 -9.42
N VAL A 87 -2.42 -3.53 -9.04
CA VAL A 87 -2.34 -4.91 -9.53
C VAL A 87 -2.46 -4.86 -11.06
N GLN A 88 -1.44 -5.35 -11.76
CA GLN A 88 -1.50 -5.64 -13.20
C GLN A 88 -2.28 -6.93 -13.46
#